data_AF-A0A7U9MXB8-F1
#
_entry.id   AF-A0A7U9MXB8-F1
#
_cell.length_a   1.000
_cell.length_b   1.000
_cell.length_c   1.000
_cell.angle_alpha   90.00
_cell.angle_beta   90.00
_cell.angle_gamma   90.00
#
_symmetry.space_group_name_H-M   'P 1'
#
loop_
_entity.id
_entity.type
_entity.pdbx_description
1 polymer ?
#
loop_
_entity_poly.entity_id
_entity_poly.type
_entity_poly.pdbx_seq_one_letter_code
_entity_poly.pdbx_strand_id
1 'polypeptide(L)' 'MGDKLLQALELYENTFDDSFPTIPMSGRTEEEMIDMINKCVSAKKDVYDMGYLDIEAVY' A
#
# COMPACT_ATOMS: atom_id res chain seq x y z
N MET A 1 2.71 -13.66 -6.92
CA MET A 1 2.38 -12.98 -5.67
C MET A 1 3.02 -13.78 -4.56
N GLY A 2 4.16 -13.32 -4.04
CA GLY A 2 4.81 -14.00 -2.91
C GLY A 2 3.96 -13.93 -1.64
N ASP A 3 4.04 -14.95 -0.78
CA ASP A 3 3.30 -15.03 0.49
C ASP A 3 3.49 -13.77 1.37
N LYS A 4 4.67 -13.13 1.31
CA LYS A 4 4.98 -11.91 2.05
C LYS A 4 4.16 -10.70 1.60
N LEU A 5 3.92 -10.56 0.29
CA LEU A 5 3.13 -9.46 -0.24
C LEU A 5 1.66 -9.63 0.16
N LEU A 6 1.13 -10.85 0.09
CA LEU A 6 -0.22 -11.17 0.56
C LEU A 6 -0.42 -10.79 2.03
N GLN A 7 0.51 -11.20 2.91
CA GLN A 7 0.45 -10.83 4.33
C GLN A 7 0.49 -9.32 4.57
N ALA A 8 1.30 -8.59 3.79
CA ALA A 8 1.35 -7.14 3.88
C ALA A 8 0.01 -6.53 3.44
N LEU A 9 -0.56 -6.97 2.32
CA LEU A 9 -1.84 -6.47 1.82
C LEU A 9 -2.98 -6.73 2.83
N GLU A 10 -3.04 -7.93 3.41
CA GLU A 10 -4.00 -8.24 4.48
C GLU A 10 -3.79 -7.36 5.71
N LEU A 11 -2.54 -7.08 6.10
CA LEU A 11 -2.24 -6.19 7.22
C LEU A 11 -2.73 -4.77 6.94
N TYR A 12 -2.55 -4.29 5.71
CA TYR A 12 -3.03 -2.98 5.28
C TYR A 12 -4.56 -2.92 5.34
N GLU A 13 -5.24 -3.91 4.75
CA GLU A 13 -6.70 -4.01 4.75
C GLU A 13 -7.28 -4.05 6.17
N ASN A 14 -6.70 -4.85 7.06
CA ASN A 14 -7.13 -4.90 8.46
C ASN A 14 -6.86 -3.59 9.24
N THR A 15 -5.90 -2.78 8.80
CA THR A 15 -5.54 -1.52 9.50
C THR A 15 -6.41 -0.35 9.03
N PHE A 16 -6.70 -0.29 7.73
CA PHE A 16 -7.38 0.85 7.10
C PHE A 16 -8.82 0.54 6.69
N ASP A 17 -9.27 -0.70 6.84
CA ASP A 17 -10.56 -1.20 6.31
C ASP A 17 -10.69 -0.97 4.79
N ASP A 18 -9.54 -0.86 4.09
CA ASP A 18 -9.47 -0.56 2.67
C ASP A 18 -8.36 -1.33 1.97
N SER A 19 -8.57 -1.65 0.70
CA SER A 19 -7.63 -2.41 -0.10
C SER A 19 -6.45 -1.54 -0.55
N PHE A 20 -5.23 -2.06 -0.40
CA PHE A 20 -4.06 -1.37 -0.93
C PHE A 20 -4.17 -1.23 -2.46
N PRO A 21 -3.95 -0.03 -3.03
CA PRO A 21 -4.17 0.21 -4.45
C PRO A 21 -3.01 -0.38 -5.29
N THR A 22 -3.15 -1.65 -5.62
CA THR A 22 -2.16 -2.42 -6.39
C THR A 22 -2.04 -1.97 -7.85
N ILE A 23 -3.11 -1.43 -8.45
CA ILE A 23 -3.09 -0.94 -9.85
C ILE A 23 -2.09 0.22 -10.03
N PRO A 24 -2.18 1.34 -9.29
CA PRO A 24 -1.20 2.41 -9.43
C PRO A 24 0.19 2.02 -8.90
N MET A 25 0.28 0.98 -8.08
CA MET A 25 1.55 0.43 -7.57
C MET A 25 2.12 -0.70 -8.45
N SER A 26 1.49 -1.04 -9.57
CA SER A 26 1.90 -2.15 -10.46
C SER A 26 3.27 -1.93 -11.12
N GLY A 27 3.75 -0.69 -11.16
CA GLY A 27 5.10 -0.34 -11.61
C GLY A 27 6.19 -0.56 -10.56
N ARG A 28 5.84 -0.92 -9.32
CA ARG A 28 6.78 -1.16 -8.21
C ARG A 28 7.01 -2.65 -7.99
N THR A 29 8.14 -2.97 -7.39
CA THR A 29 8.46 -4.35 -6.99
C THR A 29 7.64 -4.79 -5.76
N GLU A 30 7.50 -6.11 -5.56
CA GLU A 30 6.80 -6.65 -4.38
C GLU A 30 7.46 -6.16 -3.06
N GLU A 31 8.79 -6.06 -3.02
CA GLU A 31 9.52 -5.58 -1.84
C GLU A 31 9.24 -4.11 -1.52
N GLU A 32 9.17 -3.25 -2.53
CA GLU A 32 8.80 -1.84 -2.35
C GLU A 32 7.37 -1.69 -1.85
N MET A 33 6.43 -2.47 -2.40
CA MET A 33 5.04 -2.47 -1.92
C MET A 33 4.97 -2.89 -0.45
N ILE A 34 5.68 -3.94 -0.05
CA ILE A 34 5.73 -4.39 1.34
C ILE A 34 6.32 -3.32 2.26
N ASP A 35 7.42 -2.67 1.87
CA ASP A 35 8.02 -1.58 2.65
C ASP A 35 7.08 -0.38 2.80
N MET A 36 6.39 0.01 1.73
CA MET A 36 5.39 1.07 1.76
C MET A 36 4.22 0.73 2.68
N ILE A 37 3.67 -0.49 2.58
CA ILE A 37 2.60 -0.96 3.44
C ILE A 37 3.01 -0.90 4.91
N ASN A 38 4.19 -1.42 5.25
CA ASN A 38 4.70 -1.38 6.62
C ASN A 38 4.85 0.05 7.14
N LYS A 39 5.31 0.99 6.30
CA LYS A 39 5.38 2.41 6.64
C LYS A 39 4.00 3.01 6.87
N CYS A 40 3.03 2.71 6.01
CA CYS A 40 1.65 3.17 6.16
C CYS A 40 1.04 2.69 7.49
N VAL A 41 1.12 1.38 7.75
CA VAL A 41 0.59 0.75 8.97
C VAL A 41 1.28 1.30 10.22
N SER A 42 2.61 1.46 10.19
CA SER A 42 3.38 2.01 11.31
C SER A 42 3.03 3.48 11.59
N ALA A 43 2.81 4.27 10.55
CA ALA A 43 2.40 5.67 10.65
C ALA A 43 0.89 5.85 10.94
N LYS A 44 0.09 4.77 10.83
CA LYS A 44 -1.37 4.79 10.81
C LYS A 44 -1.91 5.80 9.79
N LYS A 45 -1.27 5.85 8.62
CA LYS A 45 -1.62 6.71 7.50
C LYS A 45 -1.64 5.87 6.25
N ASP A 46 -2.71 5.98 5.48
CA ASP A 46 -2.86 5.25 4.23
C ASP A 46 -1.91 5.81 3.14
N VAL A 47 -1.91 5.20 1.96
CA VAL A 47 -1.06 5.67 0.85
C VAL A 47 -1.37 7.09 0.36
N TYR A 48 -2.58 7.59 0.60
CA TYR A 48 -3.00 8.94 0.23
C TYR A 48 -2.51 9.95 1.28
N ASP A 49 -2.70 9.64 2.56
CA ASP A 49 -2.21 10.41 3.71
C ASP A 49 -0.67 10.49 3.77
N MET A 50 -0.01 9.42 3.30
CA MET A 50 1.45 9.38 3.16
C MET A 50 1.95 10.17 1.95
N GLY A 51 1.06 10.60 1.04
CA GLY A 51 1.40 11.27 -0.21
C GLY A 51 2.08 10.36 -1.24
N TYR A 52 1.91 9.04 -1.11
CA TYR A 52 2.38 8.08 -2.11
C TYR A 52 1.50 8.07 -3.35
N LEU A 53 0.20 8.30 -3.16
CA LEU A 53 -0.77 8.49 -4.21
C LEU A 53 -1.52 9.79 -3.97
N ASP A 54 -1.78 10.46 -5.07
CA ASP A 54 -2.65 11.61 -5.09
C ASP A 54 -3.95 11.19 -5.77
N ILE A 55 -5.08 11.36 -5.08
CA ILE A 55 -6.39 10.98 -5.60
C ILE A 55 -6.80 11.85 -6.80
N GLU A 56 -6.21 13.04 -6.93
CA GLU A 56 -6.43 13.99 -8.03
C GLU A 56 -5.39 13.84 -9.16
N ALA A 57 -4.39 12.97 -9.02
CA ALA A 57 -3.44 12.70 -10.09
C ALA A 57 -4.14 11.96 -11.23
N VAL A 58 -4.36 12.68 -12.34
CA VAL A 58 -4.78 12.09 -13.62
C VAL A 58 -3.55 11.42 -14.24
N TYR A 59 -3.42 10.11 -14.04
CA TYR A 59 -2.41 9.24 -14.67
C TYR A 59 -2.78 8.86 -16.10
#